data_AF-A0A9E2CPG2-F1
#
_entry.id   AF-A0A9E2CPG2-F1
#
_cell.length_a   1.000
_cell.length_b   1.000
_cell.length_c   1.000
_cell.angle_alpha   90.00
_cell.angle_beta   90.00
_cell.angle_gamma   90.00
#
_symmetry.space_group_name_H-M   'P 1'
#
loop_
_entity.id
_entity.type
_entity.pdbx_description
1 polymer ?
#
loop_
_entity_poly.entity_id
_entity_poly.type
_entity_poly.pdbx_seq_one_letter_code
_entity_poly.pdbx_strand_id
1 'polypeptide(L)' 'MTSPSNNRRKHSTPAALTRAVIVRSVASSTAIETGQRIASLERTLLDNTSKFRDLKLAN' A
#
# COMPACT_ATOMS: atom_id res chain seq x y z
N MET A 1 33.71 -32.22 7.71
CA MET A 1 32.74 -31.71 8.69
C MET A 1 32.33 -30.31 8.27
N THR A 2 31.19 -30.16 7.59
CA THR A 2 30.68 -28.84 7.16
C THR A 2 29.21 -28.73 7.61
N SER A 3 28.95 -27.72 8.43
CA SER A 3 27.65 -27.44 9.05
C SER A 3 26.61 -27.03 8.00
N PRO A 4 25.35 -27.48 8.08
CA PRO A 4 24.31 -27.01 7.18
C PRO A 4 23.88 -25.59 7.57
N SER A 5 24.04 -24.64 6.66
CA SER A 5 23.53 -23.28 6.78
C SER A 5 22.00 -23.28 6.66
N ASN A 6 21.31 -23.14 7.79
CA ASN A 6 19.86 -23.09 7.87
C ASN A 6 19.34 -21.70 7.47
N ASN A 7 19.15 -21.50 6.16
CA ASN A 7 18.56 -20.29 5.61
C ASN A 7 17.03 -20.33 5.74
N ARG A 8 16.52 -20.13 6.96
CA ARG A 8 15.07 -19.99 7.22
C ARG A 8 14.57 -18.72 6.53
N ARG A 9 14.04 -18.87 5.31
CA ARG A 9 13.23 -17.82 4.68
C ARG A 9 12.01 -17.58 5.57
N LYS A 10 12.03 -16.45 6.27
CA LYS A 10 10.94 -16.00 7.11
C LYS A 10 9.74 -15.76 6.18
N HIS A 11 8.78 -16.68 6.17
CA HIS A 11 7.50 -16.46 5.49
C HIS A 11 6.85 -15.25 6.17
N SER A 12 6.89 -14.10 5.50
CA SER A 12 6.18 -12.91 5.93
C SER A 12 4.69 -13.23 5.84
N THR A 13 4.02 -13.32 6.98
CA THR A 13 2.56 -13.34 7.02
C THR A 13 2.03 -12.16 6.23
N PRO A 14 1.01 -12.34 5.38
CA PRO A 14 0.45 -11.24 4.61
C PRO A 14 0.10 -10.11 5.58
N ALA A 15 0.65 -8.92 5.32
CA ALA A 15 0.37 -7.76 6.14
C ALA A 15 -1.15 -7.57 6.19
N ALA A 16 -1.69 -7.36 7.39
CA ALA A 16 -3.10 -7.10 7.56
C ALA A 16 -3.51 -5.96 6.61
N LEU A 17 -4.64 -6.12 5.92
CA LEU A 17 -5.13 -5.12 4.98
C LEU A 17 -5.61 -3.90 5.76
N THR A 18 -4.69 -2.96 5.99
CA THR A 18 -4.97 -1.71 6.68
C THR A 18 -5.29 -0.61 5.67
N ARG A 19 -6.01 0.42 6.12
CA ARG A 19 -6.29 1.61 5.31
C ARG A 19 -5.01 2.24 4.75
N ALA A 20 -3.92 2.22 5.50
CA ALA A 20 -2.62 2.72 5.06
C ALA A 20 -2.06 1.94 3.85
N VAL A 21 -2.20 0.60 3.85
CA VAL A 21 -1.79 -0.25 2.73
C VAL A 21 -2.62 0.06 1.49
N ILE A 22 -3.93 0.23 1.64
CA ILE A 22 -4.82 0.59 0.52
C ILE A 22 -4.43 1.97 -0.04
N VAL A 23 -4.28 2.97 0.83
CA VAL A 23 -3.88 4.32 0.42
C VAL A 23 -2.55 4.32 -0.31
N ARG A 24 -1.55 3.58 0.19
CA ARG A 24 -0.24 3.47 -0.46
C ARG A 24 -0.33 2.80 -1.84
N SER A 25 -1.12 1.73 -1.96
CA SER A 25 -1.34 1.05 -3.24
C SER A 25 -1.98 1.99 -4.27
N VAL A 26 -3.07 2.68 -3.89
CA VAL A 26 -3.78 3.64 -4.76
C VAL A 26 -2.88 4.82 -5.11
N ALA A 27 -2.22 5.42 -4.12
CA ALA A 27 -1.31 6.55 -4.36
C ALA A 27 -0.17 6.17 -5.29
N SER A 28 0.34 4.93 -5.21
CA SER A 28 1.40 4.46 -6.09
C SER A 28 0.94 4.31 -7.54
N SER A 29 -0.22 3.71 -7.80
CA SER A 29 -0.76 3.60 -9.16
C SER A 29 -1.09 4.97 -9.76
N THR A 30 -1.71 5.84 -8.96
CA THR A 30 -2.05 7.19 -9.39
C THR A 30 -0.82 8.05 -9.61
N ALA A 31 0.25 7.89 -8.82
CA ALA A 31 1.52 8.60 -9.03
C ALA A 31 2.18 8.22 -10.36
N ILE A 32 2.15 6.93 -10.72
CA ILE A 32 2.69 6.47 -12.00
C ILE A 32 1.87 7.04 -13.16
N GLU A 33 0.54 7.07 -13.05
CA GLU A 33 -0.35 7.58 -14.09
C GLU A 33 -0.30 9.11 -14.24
N THR A 34 -0.23 9.85 -13.13
CA THR A 34 -0.36 11.32 -13.12
C THR A 34 0.97 12.07 -13.01
N GLY A 35 2.06 11.36 -12.69
CA GLY A 35 3.37 11.96 -12.37
C GLY A 35 3.40 12.73 -11.04
N GLN A 36 2.31 12.71 -10.26
CA GLN A 36 2.28 13.39 -8.96
C GLN A 36 3.07 12.62 -7.90
N ARG A 37 3.59 13.35 -6.90
CA ARG A 37 4.33 12.73 -5.80
C ARG A 37 3.39 11.90 -4.93
N ILE A 38 3.78 10.65 -4.66
CA ILE A 38 3.06 9.71 -3.79
C ILE A 38 2.69 10.36 -2.45
N ALA A 39 3.61 11.08 -1.80
CA ALA A 39 3.34 11.72 -0.50
C ALA A 39 2.20 12.76 -0.53
N SER A 40 2.04 13.51 -1.64
CA SER A 40 0.92 14.43 -1.80
C SER A 40 -0.41 13.68 -2.00
N LEU A 41 -0.38 12.57 -2.73
CA LEU A 41 -1.55 11.72 -2.96
C LEU A 41 -1.95 10.97 -1.69
N GLU A 42 -1.00 10.39 -0.96
CA GLU A 42 -1.22 9.77 0.34
C GLU A 42 -1.83 10.77 1.32
N ARG A 43 -1.29 11.98 1.43
CA ARG A 43 -1.87 13.04 2.27
C ARG A 43 -3.30 13.35 1.86
N THR A 44 -3.56 13.56 0.57
CA THR A 44 -4.91 13.87 0.05
C THR A 44 -5.92 12.75 0.34
N LEU A 45 -5.51 11.49 0.20
CA LEU A 45 -6.35 10.31 0.47
C LEU A 45 -6.56 10.08 1.97
N LEU A 46 -5.57 10.44 2.79
CA LEU A 46 -5.67 10.37 4.25
C LEU A 46 -6.55 11.48 4.82
N ASP A 47 -6.54 12.67 4.22
CA ASP A 47 -7.18 13.90 4.69
C ASP A 47 -8.71 13.84 4.78
N ASN A 48 -9.35 12.69 4.51
CA ASN A 48 -10.81 12.52 4.52
C ASN A 48 -11.57 13.61 3.74
N THR A 49 -10.90 14.23 2.75
CA THR A 49 -11.55 15.17 1.86
C THR A 49 -12.63 14.38 1.11
N SER A 50 -13.87 14.78 1.33
CA SER A 50 -15.11 14.11 0.95
C SER A 50 -15.27 13.81 -0.54
N LYS A 51 -14.32 14.25 -1.38
CA LYS A 51 -14.34 14.11 -2.85
C LYS A 51 -14.36 12.67 -3.36
N PHE A 52 -13.89 11.71 -2.58
CA PHE A 52 -13.80 10.30 -2.98
C PHE A 52 -14.57 9.37 -2.05
N ARG A 53 -15.44 9.93 -1.19
CA ARG A 53 -16.22 9.13 -0.22
C ARG A 53 -17.23 8.20 -0.91
N ASP A 54 -17.62 8.54 -2.14
CA ASP A 54 -18.52 7.76 -2.99
C ASP A 54 -17.81 6.68 -3.82
N LEU A 55 -16.48 6.61 -3.81
CA LEU A 55 -15.75 5.49 -4.41
C LEU A 55 -15.85 4.28 -3.46
N LYS A 56 -16.96 3.54 -3.56
CA LYS A 56 -17.09 2.21 -2.99
C LYS A 56 -16.44 1.18 -3.89
N LEU A 57 -15.69 0.26 -3.29
CA LEU A 57 -15.19 -0.93 -3.99
C LEU A 57 -16.41 -1.72 -4.50
N ALA A 58 -16.44 -2.01 -5.79
CA ALA A 58 -17.51 -2.81 -6.38
C ALA A 58 -17.56 -4.18 -5.69
N ASN A 59 -18.78 -4.57 -5.27
CA ASN A 59 -19.05 -5.78 -4.50
C ASN A 59 -19.08 -7.02 -5.40
#